data_AF-A0A149TJN9-F1
#
_entry.id   AF-A0A149TJN9-F1
#
_cell.length_a   1.000
_cell.length_b   1.000
_cell.length_c   1.000
_cell.angle_alpha   90.00
_cell.angle_beta   90.00
_cell.angle_gamma   90.00
#
_symmetry.space_group_name_H-M   'P 1'
#
loop_
_entity.id
_entity.type
_entity.pdbx_description
1 polymer ?
#
loop_
_entity_poly.entity_id
_entity_poly.type
_entity_poly.pdbx_seq_one_letter_code
_entity_poly.pdbx_strand_id
1 'polypeptide(L)'
;MPDRFWLTGGKIASKPYVSSGAYINRMSDYCGKCRFDVGQKTGSEACPFNALYWDFLARHETRFSHNARMKNMYATWHRFSRERQQEYRLSASAFLETLTPAAPGWARKA
;
A
#
# COMPACT_ATOMS: atom_id res chain seq x y z
N MET A 1 14.48 -0.06 -8.52
CA MET A 1 14.50 1.42 -8.49
C MET A 1 13.52 1.88 -7.43
N PRO A 2 13.96 2.40 -6.27
CA PRO A 2 13.08 2.53 -5.12
C PRO A 2 12.31 3.87 -5.15
N ASP A 3 10.99 3.78 -5.36
CA ASP A 3 9.94 4.49 -4.60
C ASP A 3 10.25 5.93 -4.13
N ARG A 4 10.51 6.82 -5.10
CA ARG A 4 10.99 8.19 -4.87
C ARG A 4 9.91 9.21 -4.46
N PHE A 5 8.70 8.87 -4.02
CA PHE A 5 7.79 9.92 -3.49
C PHE A 5 8.22 10.46 -2.10
N TRP A 6 9.26 9.85 -1.51
CA TRP A 6 10.10 10.41 -0.46
C TRP A 6 11.32 11.21 -0.96
N LEU A 7 11.27 11.74 -2.18
CA LEU A 7 12.37 12.43 -2.89
C LEU A 7 13.13 13.48 -2.06
N THR A 8 12.57 14.00 -0.98
CA THR A 8 13.23 14.98 -0.07
C THR A 8 13.77 14.39 1.24
N GLY A 9 13.77 13.07 1.45
CA GLY A 9 14.33 12.45 2.66
C GLY A 9 13.59 12.79 3.96
N GLY A 10 12.28 13.08 3.90
CA GLY A 10 11.49 13.41 5.09
C GLY A 10 11.47 14.90 5.46
N LYS A 11 11.99 15.80 4.62
CA LYS A 11 12.01 17.26 4.85
C LYS A 11 10.62 17.92 4.92
N ILE A 12 9.58 17.28 4.37
CA ILE A 12 8.22 17.85 4.28
C ILE A 12 7.20 16.98 5.03
N ALA A 13 7.46 15.68 5.19
CA ALA A 13 6.55 14.76 5.86
C ALA A 13 7.32 13.72 6.67
N SER A 14 6.83 13.44 7.87
CA SER A 14 7.45 12.51 8.81
C SER A 14 6.99 11.05 8.65
N LYS A 15 5.99 10.78 7.79
CA LYS A 15 5.45 9.44 7.49
C LYS A 15 5.01 9.34 6.00
N PRO A 16 5.07 8.15 5.34
CA PRO A 16 4.64 8.06 3.95
C PRO A 16 3.13 8.26 3.91
N TYR A 17 2.64 9.10 3.01
CA TYR A 17 1.21 9.27 2.78
C TYR A 17 0.66 8.09 1.97
N VAL A 18 0.54 6.97 2.66
CA VAL A 18 -0.05 5.72 2.16
C VAL A 18 -1.15 5.27 3.12
N SER A 19 -2.25 4.79 2.56
CA SER A 19 -3.41 4.34 3.32
C SER A 19 -4.08 3.17 2.61
N SER A 20 -4.77 2.33 3.38
CA SER A 20 -5.66 1.31 2.84
C SER A 20 -7.02 1.90 2.44
N GLY A 21 -7.89 1.08 1.85
CA GLY A 21 -9.25 1.48 1.49
C GLY A 21 -10.09 1.92 2.68
N ALA A 22 -9.75 1.51 3.91
CA ALA A 22 -10.45 1.92 5.12
C ALA A 22 -10.39 3.45 5.36
N TYR A 23 -9.30 4.11 4.96
CA TYR A 23 -9.22 5.57 5.04
C TYR A 23 -10.13 6.24 4.01
N ILE A 24 -10.13 5.73 2.76
CA ILE A 24 -10.98 6.23 1.68
C ILE A 24 -12.45 6.10 2.07
N ASN A 25 -12.87 4.95 2.59
CA ASN A 25 -14.25 4.72 3.04
C ASN A 25 -14.68 5.64 4.19
N ARG A 26 -13.75 6.04 5.06
CA ARG A 26 -14.06 6.96 6.17
C ARG A 26 -14.18 8.40 5.70
N MET A 27 -13.38 8.80 4.71
CA MET A 27 -13.21 10.19 4.29
C MET A 27 -13.98 10.53 3.01
N SER A 28 -14.70 9.56 2.42
CA SER A 28 -15.46 9.73 1.18
C SER A 28 -16.65 8.78 1.12
N ASP A 29 -17.52 8.97 0.13
CA ASP A 29 -18.68 8.14 -0.20
C ASP A 29 -18.45 7.21 -1.41
N TYR A 30 -17.24 7.21 -1.99
CA TYR A 30 -16.92 6.44 -3.20
C TYR A 30 -17.12 4.92 -3.04
N CYS A 31 -16.88 4.39 -1.84
CA CYS A 31 -16.99 2.96 -1.59
C CYS A 31 -18.43 2.44 -1.72
N GLY A 32 -19.45 3.29 -1.56
CA GLY A 32 -20.86 2.86 -1.60
C GLY A 32 -21.33 2.35 -2.96
N LYS A 33 -20.71 2.80 -4.06
CA LYS A 33 -21.01 2.37 -5.44
C LYS A 33 -19.81 1.72 -6.13
N CYS A 34 -18.75 1.42 -5.38
CA CYS A 34 -17.55 0.83 -5.95
C CYS A 34 -17.78 -0.65 -6.30
N ARG A 35 -17.19 -1.12 -7.38
CA ARG A 35 -17.18 -2.55 -7.73
C ARG A 35 -16.50 -3.40 -6.64
N PHE A 36 -15.52 -2.82 -5.94
CA PHE A 36 -14.75 -3.51 -4.93
C PHE A 36 -15.34 -3.35 -3.53
N ASP A 37 -15.26 -4.41 -2.74
CA ASP A 37 -15.60 -4.41 -1.34
C ASP A 37 -14.41 -3.93 -0.48
N VAL A 38 -14.61 -2.81 0.22
CA VAL A 38 -13.59 -2.22 1.10
C VAL A 38 -13.41 -2.96 2.43
N GLY A 39 -14.42 -3.72 2.86
CA GLY A 39 -14.37 -4.60 4.01
C GLY A 39 -13.46 -5.80 3.77
N GLN A 40 -13.51 -6.37 2.57
CA GLN A 40 -12.66 -7.47 2.14
C GLN A 40 -11.18 -7.07 2.02
N LYS A 41 -10.29 -7.95 2.47
CA LYS A 41 -8.86 -7.66 2.61
C LYS A 41 -8.01 -8.18 1.45
N THR A 42 -8.39 -9.33 0.90
CA THR A 42 -7.70 -10.07 -0.17
C THR A 42 -8.74 -10.75 -1.05
N GLY A 43 -8.38 -11.07 -2.29
CA GLY A 43 -9.28 -11.69 -3.28
C GLY A 43 -9.60 -10.75 -4.45
N SER A 44 -10.35 -11.26 -5.44
CA SER A 44 -10.64 -10.54 -6.69
C SER A 44 -11.58 -9.34 -6.50
N GLU A 45 -12.53 -9.45 -5.56
CA GLU A 45 -13.50 -8.41 -5.25
C GLU A 45 -13.01 -7.45 -4.16
N ALA A 46 -11.90 -7.74 -3.50
CA ALA A 46 -11.37 -6.92 -2.43
C ALA A 46 -10.83 -5.58 -2.98
N CYS A 47 -11.03 -4.51 -2.22
CA CYS A 47 -10.44 -3.21 -2.55
C CYS A 47 -8.91 -3.34 -2.70
N PRO A 48 -8.33 -3.02 -3.88
CA PRO A 48 -6.91 -3.22 -4.14
C PRO A 48 -6.01 -2.46 -3.16
N PHE A 49 -6.46 -1.30 -2.68
CA PHE A 49 -5.73 -0.50 -1.70
C PHE A 49 -5.45 -1.25 -0.38
N ASN A 50 -6.28 -2.22 0.00
CA ASN A 50 -6.04 -3.01 1.21
C ASN A 50 -4.79 -3.90 1.06
N ALA A 51 -4.67 -4.63 -0.04
CA ALA A 51 -3.53 -5.48 -0.32
C ALA A 51 -2.28 -4.66 -0.67
N LEU A 52 -2.41 -3.67 -1.55
CA LEU A 52 -1.31 -2.79 -1.97
C LEU A 52 -0.70 -2.02 -0.80
N TYR A 53 -1.51 -1.61 0.18
CA TYR A 53 -0.99 -0.92 1.37
C TYR A 53 -0.02 -1.81 2.16
N TRP A 54 -0.39 -3.05 2.45
CA TRP A 54 0.45 -3.97 3.21
C TRP A 54 1.67 -4.43 2.40
N ASP A 55 1.48 -4.72 1.11
CA ASP A 55 2.59 -5.06 0.21
C ASP A 55 3.59 -3.90 0.06
N PHE A 56 3.13 -2.66 -0.02
CA PHE A 56 4.01 -1.48 0.00
C PHE A 56 4.83 -1.39 1.28
N LEU A 57 4.23 -1.61 2.44
CA LEU A 57 4.95 -1.59 3.72
C LEU A 57 5.99 -2.71 3.81
N ALA A 58 5.63 -3.92 3.38
CA ALA A 58 6.51 -5.08 3.39
C ALA A 58 7.72 -4.89 2.46
N ARG A 59 7.52 -4.38 1.24
CA ARG A 59 8.61 -4.16 0.27
C ARG A 59 9.63 -3.12 0.73
N HIS A 60 9.22 -2.17 1.56
CA HIS A 60 10.06 -1.05 2.01
C HIS A 60 10.38 -1.14 3.52
N GLU A 61 10.23 -2.32 4.12
CA GLU A 61 10.45 -2.52 5.54
C GLU A 61 11.85 -2.08 5.98
N THR A 62 12.90 -2.50 5.27
CA THR A 62 14.29 -2.11 5.57
C THR A 62 14.48 -0.59 5.60
N ARG A 63 13.73 0.14 4.77
CA ARG A 63 13.81 1.60 4.66
C ARG A 63 13.02 2.31 5.77
N PHE A 64 11.84 1.80 6.13
CA PHE A 64 10.93 2.48 7.04
C PHE A 64 10.92 1.95 8.47
N SER A 65 11.56 0.81 8.75
CA SER A 65 11.63 0.20 10.09
C SER A 65 12.23 1.14 11.14
N HIS A 66 13.16 1.99 10.74
CA HIS A 66 13.81 2.99 11.61
C HIS A 66 12.91 4.19 11.95
N ASN A 67 11.80 4.40 11.23
CA ASN A 67 10.89 5.51 11.48
C ASN A 67 9.98 5.19 12.68
N ALA A 68 10.11 5.96 13.77
CA ALA A 68 9.31 5.78 14.98
C ALA A 68 7.80 5.85 14.72
N ARG A 69 7.34 6.69 13.77
CA ARG A 69 5.92 6.79 13.39
C ARG A 69 5.43 5.56 12.62
N MET A 70 6.33 4.73 12.10
CA MET A 70 6.00 3.52 11.37
C MET A 70 5.87 2.27 12.26
N LYS A 71 6.33 2.34 13.52
CA LYS A 71 6.40 1.20 14.45
C LYS A 71 5.10 0.42 14.59
N ASN A 72 3.97 1.11 14.78
CA ASN A 72 2.68 0.43 15.00
C ASN A 72 2.19 -0.36 13.78
N MET A 73 2.45 0.16 12.57
CA MET A 73 2.08 -0.55 11.34
C MET A 73 2.93 -1.80 11.15
N TYR A 74 4.25 -1.71 11.38
CA TYR A 74 5.13 -2.88 11.31
C TYR A 74 4.85 -3.90 12.43
N ALA A 75 4.54 -3.44 13.65
CA ALA A 75 4.10 -4.34 14.71
C ALA A 75 2.83 -5.10 14.33
N THR A 76 1.89 -4.46 13.62
CA THR A 76 0.69 -5.14 13.09
C THR A 76 1.06 -6.14 12.00
N TRP A 77 1.92 -5.75 11.07
CA TRP A 77 2.39 -6.61 9.99
C TRP A 77 3.06 -7.89 10.53
N HIS A 78 3.96 -7.75 11.51
CA HIS A 78 4.66 -8.89 12.12
C HIS A 78 3.76 -9.80 12.96
N ARG A 79 2.57 -9.34 13.36
CA ARG A 79 1.57 -10.17 14.04
C ARG A 79 0.76 -11.04 13.08
N PHE A 80 0.72 -10.71 11.80
CA PHE A 80 0.07 -11.57 10.81
C PHE A 80 0.86 -12.87 10.63
N SER A 81 0.14 -13.98 10.47
CA SER A 81 0.76 -15.26 10.13
C SER A 81 1.46 -15.17 8.76
N ARG A 82 2.40 -16.08 8.50
CA ARG A 82 3.11 -16.10 7.22
C ARG A 82 2.17 -16.30 6.04
N GLU A 83 1.15 -17.12 6.23
CA GLU A 83 0.09 -17.40 5.25
C GLU A 83 -0.67 -16.10 4.94
N ARG A 84 -1.06 -15.35 5.98
CA ARG A 84 -1.78 -14.09 5.80
C ARG A 84 -0.94 -13.01 5.14
N GLN A 85 0.35 -12.92 5.49
CA GLN A 85 1.28 -12.02 4.82
C GLN A 85 1.40 -12.39 3.34
N GLN A 86 1.50 -13.68 3.03
CA GLN A 86 1.58 -14.18 1.67
C GLN A 86 0.29 -13.89 0.88
N GLU A 87 -0.88 -14.06 1.47
CA GLU A 87 -2.17 -13.72 0.84
C GLU A 87 -2.24 -12.25 0.40
N TYR A 88 -1.82 -11.32 1.28
CA TYR A 88 -1.78 -9.89 0.91
C TYR A 88 -0.82 -9.63 -0.25
N ARG A 89 0.36 -10.24 -0.21
CA ARG A 89 1.38 -10.07 -1.26
C ARG A 89 0.96 -10.68 -2.60
N LEU A 90 0.32 -11.85 -2.58
CA LEU A 90 -0.23 -12.49 -3.78
C LEU A 90 -1.37 -11.66 -4.37
N SER A 91 -2.31 -11.21 -3.53
CA SER A 91 -3.42 -10.36 -3.97
C SER A 91 -2.92 -9.03 -4.55
N ALA A 92 -1.87 -8.45 -3.96
CA ALA A 92 -1.23 -7.25 -4.49
C ALA A 92 -0.53 -7.51 -5.82
N SER A 93 0.24 -8.61 -5.96
CA SER A 93 0.90 -8.99 -7.22
C SER A 93 -0.10 -9.19 -8.33
N ALA A 94 -1.15 -9.97 -8.08
CA ALA A 94 -2.21 -10.24 -9.04
C ALA A 94 -2.86 -8.95 -9.54
N PHE A 95 -3.10 -7.96 -8.66
CA PHE A 95 -3.62 -6.67 -9.08
C PHE A 95 -2.59 -5.85 -9.87
N LEU A 96 -1.33 -5.79 -9.42
CA LEU A 96 -0.26 -5.06 -10.12
C LEU A 96 -0.02 -5.58 -11.54
N GLU A 97 -0.15 -6.89 -11.75
CA GLU A 97 -0.04 -7.52 -13.07
C GLU A 97 -1.14 -7.07 -14.05
N THR A 98 -2.28 -6.59 -13.56
CA THR A 98 -3.34 -6.01 -14.40
C THR A 98 -3.07 -4.58 -14.84
N LEU A 99 -2.12 -3.89 -14.19
CA LEU A 99 -1.85 -2.48 -14.45
C LEU A 99 -0.92 -2.31 -15.65
N THR A 100 -1.25 -1.37 -16.53
CA THR A 100 -0.33 -0.95 -17.58
C THR A 100 0.75 -0.03 -16.98
N PRO A 101 2.05 -0.35 -17.16
CA PRO A 101 3.11 0.56 -16.75
C PRO A 101 2.96 1.90 -17.46
N ALA A 102 3.12 2.98 -16.71
CA ALA A 102 2.98 4.31 -17.28
C ALA A 102 4.13 4.62 -18.28
N ALA A 103 3.78 5.31 -19.37
CA ALA A 103 4.66 5.49 -20.52
C ALA A 103 5.97 6.24 -20.17
N PRO A 104 7.07 6.01 -20.91
CA PRO A 104 8.30 6.75 -20.73
C PRO A 104 8.05 8.27 -20.80
N GLY A 105 8.45 9.00 -19.77
CA GLY A 105 8.27 10.47 -19.68
C GLY A 105 7.07 10.95 -18.86
N TRP A 106 6.17 10.04 -18.41
CA TRP A 106 5.06 10.43 -17.51
C TRP A 106 5.55 10.93 -16.15
N ALA A 107 6.67 10.38 -15.68
CA ALA A 107 7.35 10.81 -14.48
C ALA A 107 8.59 11.62 -14.87
N ARG A 108 8.82 12.74 -14.17
CA ARG A 108 10.07 13.50 -14.30
C ARG A 108 11.24 12.54 -14.11
N LYS A 109 12.19 12.57 -15.06
CA LYS A 109 13.43 11.81 -14.93
C LYS A 109 14.12 12.23 -13.63
N ALA A 110 14.50 11.23 -12.85
CA ALA A 110 15.04 11.33 -11.50
C ALA A 110 16.48 11.88 -11.50
#